data_AF-A0A519RNR2-F1
#
_entry.id   AF-A0A519RNR2-F1
#
_cell.length_a   1.000
_cell.length_b   1.000
_cell.length_c   1.000
_cell.angle_alpha   90.00
_cell.angle_beta   90.00
_cell.angle_gamma   90.00
#
_symmetry.space_group_name_H-M   'P 1'
#
loop_
_entity.id
_entity.type
_entity.pdbx_description
1 polymer ?
#
loop_
_entity_poly.entity_id
_entity_poly.type
_entity_poly.pdbx_seq_one_letter_code
_entity_poly.pdbx_strand_id
1 'polypeptide(L)'
;MNALKIAILGHEQNVTTASQEFANDHLTLKQSIVVSSFLRGGSASKQLLQVEKDDIVELIFDDNTRWLSPPDLLEEIYPGQFVQSRDGEAVLELPTELEHPDKERSVLGSIALKVVNLFAKKAVGEAIGKLAEVLEEKQIGSLRGIVRITKDFQLVKADAIDPSKSFVLFIHGTNSSTLGSFEELKGSGLWEFITQTYGNNILAFQHETLTKSPLHNTAELVKQLPANADLHVITHSRGGLVGEVLCRFSNGSSIGFSEQEVSLLNKEYRDDDVKYIRDLQKSAPHKKFIVSKFIRVACPAGGTTILSKRVDHFFNISLNLIGFIPGFAGNPVYVAMKKLLIAVVDQKNNIAVFPGLEAMKPDSPFITILNNQSSNVSLERPVVAISGNC
;
A
#
# COMPACT_ATOMS: atom_id res chain seq x y z
N MET A 1 31.55 6.67 -12.06
CA MET A 1 31.42 6.23 -10.66
C MET A 1 31.89 4.80 -10.61
N ASN A 2 32.84 4.48 -9.74
CA ASN A 2 33.37 3.11 -9.62
C ASN A 2 32.24 2.16 -9.21
N ALA A 3 32.27 0.92 -9.72
CA ALA A 3 31.32 -0.12 -9.34
C ALA A 3 31.36 -0.33 -7.82
N LEU A 4 30.18 -0.42 -7.19
CA LEU A 4 30.09 -0.71 -5.76
C LEU A 4 30.50 -2.18 -5.55
N LYS A 5 31.30 -2.45 -4.54
CA LYS A 5 31.58 -3.82 -4.11
C LYS A 5 30.81 -4.10 -2.83
N ILE A 6 30.09 -5.22 -2.80
CA ILE A 6 29.42 -5.70 -1.59
C ILE A 6 30.16 -6.92 -1.08
N ALA A 7 30.56 -6.90 0.18
CA ALA A 7 31.20 -8.04 0.83
C ALA A 7 30.25 -8.71 1.82
N ILE A 8 30.12 -10.04 1.70
CA ILE A 8 29.22 -10.84 2.54
C ILE A 8 29.97 -12.09 3.01
N LEU A 9 29.87 -12.43 4.30
CA LEU A 9 30.38 -13.72 4.79
C LEU A 9 29.37 -14.83 4.51
N GLY A 10 29.65 -15.68 3.53
CA GLY A 10 28.69 -16.68 3.08
C GLY A 10 29.22 -17.63 2.01
N HIS A 11 28.28 -18.32 1.35
CA HIS A 11 28.57 -19.25 0.26
C HIS A 11 27.65 -18.96 -0.93
N GLU A 12 28.22 -18.92 -2.14
CA GLU A 12 27.45 -18.77 -3.37
C GLU A 12 26.67 -20.06 -3.65
N GLN A 13 25.35 -19.97 -3.81
CA GLN A 13 24.53 -21.15 -4.09
C GLN A 13 24.36 -21.38 -5.59
N ASN A 14 24.41 -22.64 -6.03
CA ASN A 14 24.12 -23.02 -7.41
C ASN A 14 22.62 -22.85 -7.69
N VAL A 15 22.27 -21.84 -8.48
CA VAL A 15 20.87 -21.41 -8.62
C VAL A 15 20.15 -22.07 -9.77
N THR A 16 19.90 -23.37 -9.65
CA THR A 16 18.95 -24.09 -10.52
C THR A 16 17.53 -24.14 -9.94
N THR A 17 17.39 -23.91 -8.63
CA THR A 17 16.10 -24.01 -7.90
C THR A 17 15.50 -22.65 -7.53
N ALA A 18 16.33 -21.64 -7.19
CA ALA A 18 15.83 -20.28 -6.90
C ALA A 18 15.48 -19.49 -8.17
N SER A 19 15.95 -19.92 -9.34
CA SER A 19 15.68 -19.28 -10.63
C SER A 19 14.22 -19.41 -11.06
N GLN A 20 13.46 -20.40 -10.57
CA GLN A 20 12.03 -20.55 -10.92
C GLN A 20 11.10 -19.67 -10.09
N GLU A 21 11.45 -19.33 -8.85
CA GLU A 21 10.66 -18.42 -8.00
C GLU A 21 10.87 -16.95 -8.40
N PHE A 22 12.01 -16.62 -9.04
CA PHE A 22 12.45 -15.25 -9.31
C PHE A 22 12.71 -14.92 -10.78
N ALA A 23 12.63 -15.87 -11.71
CA ALA A 23 12.54 -15.54 -13.13
C ALA A 23 11.16 -14.93 -13.41
N ASN A 24 11.07 -13.61 -13.25
CA ASN A 24 10.09 -12.83 -13.97
C ASN A 24 10.75 -12.22 -15.21
N ASP A 25 9.96 -11.70 -16.14
CA ASP A 25 10.48 -11.17 -17.41
C ASP A 25 11.39 -9.93 -17.25
N HIS A 26 11.66 -9.45 -16.02
CA HIS A 26 12.28 -8.16 -15.74
C HIS A 26 13.55 -8.20 -14.88
N LEU A 27 13.81 -9.27 -14.13
CA LEU A 27 15.06 -9.46 -13.39
C LEU A 27 15.78 -10.72 -13.85
N THR A 28 17.10 -10.63 -14.00
CA THR A 28 17.96 -11.79 -14.24
C THR A 28 18.86 -11.96 -13.03
N LEU A 29 18.75 -13.08 -12.32
CA LEU A 29 19.62 -13.36 -11.19
C LEU A 29 21.07 -13.51 -11.69
N LYS A 30 21.97 -12.67 -11.18
CA LYS A 30 23.42 -12.74 -11.45
C LYS A 30 24.08 -13.70 -10.47
N GLN A 31 23.85 -13.49 -9.17
CA GLN A 31 24.49 -14.23 -8.09
C GLN A 31 23.56 -14.33 -6.88
N SER A 32 23.75 -15.36 -6.06
CA SER A 32 23.00 -15.56 -4.83
C SER A 32 23.89 -16.12 -3.73
N ILE A 33 23.97 -15.42 -2.61
CA ILE A 33 24.83 -15.75 -1.48
C ILE A 33 23.95 -16.13 -0.29
N VAL A 34 24.14 -17.33 0.26
CA VAL A 34 23.57 -17.71 1.56
C VAL A 34 24.54 -17.28 2.65
N VAL A 35 24.04 -16.53 3.62
CA VAL A 35 24.86 -16.00 4.72
C VAL A 35 25.31 -17.14 5.64
N SER A 36 26.54 -17.03 6.12
CA SER A 36 27.24 -18.07 6.88
C SER A 36 26.50 -18.59 8.12
N SER A 37 25.75 -17.73 8.82
CA SER A 37 24.92 -18.10 9.98
C SER A 37 23.82 -19.13 9.65
N PHE A 38 23.49 -19.30 8.36
CA PHE A 38 22.48 -20.24 7.87
C PHE A 38 23.05 -21.48 7.17
N LEU A 39 24.38 -21.65 7.14
CA LEU A 39 25.04 -22.81 6.56
C LEU A 39 25.13 -23.95 7.59
N ARG A 40 24.64 -25.15 7.25
CA ARG A 40 24.87 -26.37 8.04
C ARG A 40 26.17 -27.05 7.60
N GLY A 41 27.29 -26.62 8.16
CA GLY A 41 28.61 -27.19 7.89
C GLY A 41 29.24 -26.68 6.59
N GLY A 42 30.41 -26.06 6.71
CA GLY A 42 31.18 -25.48 5.61
C GLY A 42 32.04 -24.30 6.08
N SER A 43 33.21 -24.09 5.48
CA SER A 43 34.01 -22.89 5.74
C SER A 43 33.40 -21.70 4.99
N ALA A 44 32.81 -20.76 5.70
CA ALA A 44 32.36 -19.51 5.11
C ALA A 44 33.57 -18.67 4.68
N SER A 45 33.49 -18.07 3.50
CA SER A 45 34.48 -17.12 3.01
C SER A 45 33.82 -15.78 2.69
N LYS A 46 34.62 -14.72 2.73
CA LYS A 46 34.14 -13.38 2.37
C LYS A 46 33.95 -13.34 0.86
N GLN A 47 32.69 -13.38 0.42
CA GLN A 47 32.27 -13.24 -0.96
C GLN A 47 32.26 -11.76 -1.33
N LEU A 48 32.74 -11.44 -2.53
CA LEU A 48 32.74 -10.08 -3.08
C LEU A 48 31.85 -10.04 -4.31
N LEU A 49 30.71 -9.38 -4.20
CA LEU A 49 29.81 -9.10 -5.30
C LEU A 49 30.24 -7.81 -5.99
N GLN A 50 30.46 -7.88 -7.30
CA GLN A 50 30.59 -6.68 -8.13
C GLN A 50 29.20 -6.20 -8.51
N VAL A 51 28.86 -4.97 -8.14
CA VAL A 51 27.52 -4.43 -8.27
C VAL A 51 27.53 -3.24 -9.21
N GLU A 52 26.77 -3.38 -10.29
CA GLU A 52 26.57 -2.31 -11.25
C GLU A 52 25.51 -1.34 -10.73
N LYS A 53 25.56 -0.08 -11.19
CA LYS A 53 24.61 0.96 -10.78
C LYS A 53 23.14 0.56 -11.00
N ASP A 54 22.88 -0.17 -12.08
CA ASP A 54 21.55 -0.61 -12.48
C ASP A 54 21.23 -2.05 -12.05
N ASP A 55 21.97 -2.60 -11.10
CA ASP A 55 21.56 -3.84 -10.45
C ASP A 55 20.49 -3.58 -9.38
N ILE A 56 19.86 -4.65 -8.92
CA ILE A 56 18.98 -4.66 -7.75
C ILE A 56 19.52 -5.70 -6.78
N VAL A 57 19.60 -5.32 -5.51
CA VAL A 57 19.97 -6.20 -4.41
C VAL A 57 18.70 -6.56 -3.64
N GLU A 58 18.43 -7.85 -3.49
CA GLU A 58 17.39 -8.37 -2.61
C GLU A 58 18.04 -8.97 -1.36
N LEU A 59 17.62 -8.48 -0.21
CA LEU A 59 17.95 -9.01 1.10
C LEU A 59 16.79 -9.89 1.55
N ILE A 60 17.05 -11.15 1.91
CA ILE A 60 16.07 -12.06 2.49
C ILE A 60 16.50 -12.35 3.92
N PHE A 61 15.58 -12.16 4.85
CA PHE A 61 15.81 -12.36 6.27
C PHE A 61 15.35 -13.74 6.73
N ASP A 62 15.64 -14.09 7.98
CA ASP A 62 15.36 -15.39 8.57
C ASP A 62 13.88 -15.70 8.77
N ASP A 63 13.07 -14.67 9.03
CA ASP A 63 11.60 -14.71 9.00
C ASP A 63 11.00 -14.78 7.58
N ASN A 64 11.85 -14.78 6.55
CA ASN A 64 11.54 -14.75 5.12
C ASN A 64 10.95 -13.44 4.60
N THR A 65 10.99 -12.36 5.38
CA THR A 65 10.80 -11.01 4.85
C THR A 65 11.92 -10.67 3.86
N ARG A 66 11.59 -9.76 2.94
CA ARG A 66 12.42 -9.42 1.78
C ARG A 66 12.51 -7.92 1.65
N TRP A 67 13.65 -7.46 1.16
CA TRP A 67 13.86 -6.07 0.85
C TRP A 67 14.60 -5.92 -0.48
N LEU A 68 13.97 -5.31 -1.46
CA LEU A 68 14.58 -4.95 -2.74
C LEU A 68 15.06 -3.50 -2.68
N SER A 69 16.34 -3.30 -2.97
CA SER A 69 16.97 -1.98 -2.99
C SER A 69 17.88 -1.83 -4.20
N PRO A 70 17.96 -0.63 -4.81
CA PRO A 70 19.11 -0.33 -5.63
C PRO A 70 20.39 -0.23 -4.75
N PRO A 71 21.58 -0.45 -5.35
CA PRO A 71 22.83 -0.54 -4.60
C PRO A 71 23.20 0.73 -3.83
N ASP A 72 22.92 1.90 -4.40
CA ASP A 72 23.22 3.21 -3.83
C ASP A 72 22.37 3.54 -2.59
N LEU A 73 21.27 2.82 -2.36
CA LEU A 73 20.38 3.04 -1.21
C LEU A 73 20.58 2.00 -0.09
N LEU A 74 21.51 1.05 -0.25
CA LEU A 74 21.81 0.06 0.79
C LEU A 74 22.44 0.69 2.05
N GLU A 75 23.09 1.85 1.93
CA GLU A 75 23.63 2.59 3.09
C GLU A 75 22.53 3.00 4.07
N GLU A 76 21.32 3.26 3.59
CA GLU A 76 20.20 3.63 4.46
C GLU A 76 19.68 2.44 5.27
N ILE A 77 19.87 1.22 4.76
CA ILE A 77 19.50 -0.03 5.45
C ILE A 77 20.61 -0.40 6.44
N TYR A 78 21.86 -0.24 6.03
CA TYR A 78 23.05 -0.59 6.80
C TYR A 78 23.96 0.65 6.97
N PRO A 79 23.56 1.62 7.81
CA PRO A 79 24.32 2.85 7.98
C PRO A 79 25.70 2.57 8.56
N GLY A 80 26.73 3.22 8.00
CA GLY A 80 28.10 3.17 8.48
C GLY A 80 28.88 1.89 8.17
N GLN A 81 28.37 1.02 7.29
CA GLN A 81 29.02 -0.25 6.93
C GLN A 81 29.98 -0.16 5.73
N PHE A 82 30.21 1.05 5.21
CA PHE A 82 31.21 1.27 4.18
C PHE A 82 32.62 1.25 4.77
N VAL A 83 33.46 0.35 4.23
CA VAL A 83 34.86 0.20 4.61
C VAL A 83 35.72 0.52 3.40
N GLN A 84 36.81 1.28 3.63
CA GLN A 84 37.82 1.50 2.61
C GLN A 84 38.69 0.25 2.49
N SER A 85 38.71 -0.36 1.30
CA SER A 85 39.63 -1.46 1.02
C SER A 85 41.08 -0.97 0.94
N ARG A 86 42.02 -1.92 1.05
CA ARG A 86 43.47 -1.62 0.95
C ARG A 86 43.87 -0.99 -0.38
N ASP A 87 43.05 -1.18 -1.42
CA ASP A 87 43.26 -0.65 -2.77
C ASP A 87 42.53 0.70 -3.00
N GLY A 88 41.94 1.29 -1.95
CA GLY A 88 41.25 2.60 -2.00
C GLY A 88 39.83 2.56 -2.56
N GLU A 89 39.28 1.38 -2.81
CA GLU A 89 37.87 1.22 -3.22
C GLU A 89 36.95 1.07 -2.01
N ALA A 90 35.79 1.73 -2.06
CA ALA A 90 34.75 1.58 -1.05
C ALA A 90 34.02 0.23 -1.20
N VAL A 91 34.00 -0.54 -0.12
CA VAL A 91 33.31 -1.83 -0.04
C VAL A 91 32.24 -1.72 1.03
N LEU A 92 30.99 -2.05 0.68
CA LEU A 92 29.91 -2.19 1.65
C LEU A 92 29.98 -3.58 2.28
N GLU A 93 30.26 -3.67 3.57
CA GLU A 93 30.22 -4.94 4.29
C GLU A 93 28.82 -5.19 4.84
N LEU A 94 28.11 -6.18 4.31
CA LEU A 94 26.78 -6.49 4.84
C LEU A 94 26.92 -7.35 6.11
N PRO A 95 26.48 -6.85 7.28
CA PRO A 95 26.48 -7.64 8.49
C PRO A 95 25.45 -8.79 8.39
N THR A 96 25.67 -9.83 9.19
CA THR A 96 24.80 -11.02 9.22
C THR A 96 23.49 -10.79 9.95
N GLU A 97 23.35 -9.67 10.66
CA GLU A 97 22.16 -9.23 11.38
C GLU A 97 21.89 -7.75 11.09
N LEU A 98 20.60 -7.40 11.02
CA LEU A 98 20.13 -6.03 10.99
C LEU A 98 19.64 -5.67 12.40
N GLU A 99 20.30 -4.69 13.02
CA GLU A 99 19.88 -4.13 14.32
C GLU A 99 18.83 -3.04 14.12
N HIS A 100 17.77 -3.06 14.94
CA HIS A 100 16.80 -1.96 14.96
C HIS A 100 17.41 -0.74 15.67
N PRO A 101 17.29 0.48 15.12
CA PRO A 101 17.89 1.68 15.72
C PRO A 101 17.29 2.06 17.08
N ASP A 102 16.04 1.66 17.37
CA ASP A 102 15.35 1.94 18.63
C ASP A 102 15.19 0.65 19.46
N LYS A 103 16.12 0.43 20.40
CA LYS A 103 16.11 -0.74 21.31
C LYS A 103 14.96 -0.72 22.33
N GLU A 104 14.28 0.41 22.51
CA GLU A 104 13.25 0.59 23.56
C GLU A 104 11.79 0.33 23.12
N ARG A 105 11.51 0.20 21.81
CA ARG A 105 10.13 0.13 21.29
C ARG A 105 9.78 -1.10 20.45
N SER A 106 10.57 -2.16 20.44
CA SER A 106 10.21 -3.35 19.65
C SER A 106 10.45 -4.67 20.38
N VAL A 107 9.48 -5.56 20.21
CA VAL A 107 9.47 -6.96 20.67
C VAL A 107 10.44 -7.83 19.85
N LEU A 108 11.08 -7.28 18.81
CA LEU A 108 12.02 -7.93 17.88
C LEU A 108 13.38 -7.21 17.92
N GLY A 109 14.35 -7.76 18.66
CA GLY A 109 15.64 -7.11 18.99
C GLY A 109 16.71 -7.10 17.89
N SER A 110 16.63 -8.01 16.92
CA SER A 110 17.43 -8.04 15.68
C SER A 110 16.77 -8.99 14.68
N ILE A 111 17.07 -8.85 13.39
CA ILE A 111 16.62 -9.77 12.34
C ILE A 111 17.82 -10.23 11.52
N ALA A 112 17.97 -11.55 11.33
CA ALA A 112 19.17 -12.11 10.71
C ALA A 112 19.06 -12.13 9.17
N LEU A 113 20.11 -11.68 8.49
CA LEU A 113 20.22 -11.74 7.04
C LEU A 113 20.52 -13.18 6.62
N LYS A 114 19.64 -13.76 5.79
CA LYS A 114 19.69 -15.17 5.38
C LYS A 114 20.27 -15.33 3.97
N VAL A 115 19.79 -14.54 3.01
CA VAL A 115 20.23 -14.62 1.61
C VAL A 115 20.38 -13.21 1.03
N VAL A 116 21.40 -13.02 0.19
CA VAL A 116 21.54 -11.85 -0.67
C VAL A 116 21.48 -12.29 -2.12
N ASN A 117 20.54 -11.75 -2.88
CA ASN A 117 20.45 -11.96 -4.32
C ASN A 117 20.84 -10.69 -5.06
N LEU A 118 21.68 -10.84 -6.08
CA LEU A 118 22.04 -9.77 -7.01
C LEU A 118 21.35 -10.00 -8.34
N PHE A 119 20.59 -9.01 -8.81
CA PHE A 119 19.85 -9.08 -10.07
C PHE A 119 20.29 -8.01 -11.06
N ALA A 120 20.41 -8.39 -12.33
CA ALA A 120 20.43 -7.45 -13.44
C ALA A 120 19.00 -7.01 -13.77
N LYS A 121 18.75 -5.70 -13.87
CA LYS A 121 17.49 -5.17 -14.43
C LYS A 121 17.43 -5.41 -15.93
N LYS A 122 16.29 -5.87 -16.43
CA LYS A 122 15.91 -5.74 -17.84
C LYS A 122 15.10 -4.45 -18.00
N ALA A 123 15.23 -3.80 -19.15
CA ALA A 123 14.55 -2.53 -19.41
C ALA A 123 13.02 -2.66 -19.20
N VAL A 124 12.47 -1.79 -18.35
CA VAL A 124 11.02 -1.65 -18.19
C VAL A 124 10.57 -0.55 -19.14
N GLY A 125 9.98 -0.94 -20.28
CA GLY A 125 9.50 0.01 -21.30
C GLY A 125 8.15 0.66 -20.98
N GLU A 126 7.43 0.16 -19.97
CA GLU A 126 6.11 0.66 -19.58
C GLU A 126 6.22 1.85 -18.61
N ALA A 127 5.37 2.86 -18.79
CA ALA A 127 5.27 3.97 -17.85
C ALA A 127 4.75 3.48 -16.48
N ILE A 128 5.29 4.05 -15.39
CA ILE A 128 4.99 3.61 -14.02
C ILE A 128 3.49 3.67 -13.67
N GLY A 129 2.75 4.66 -14.18
CA GLY A 129 1.30 4.76 -13.97
C GLY A 129 0.57 3.57 -14.58
N LYS A 130 1.00 3.10 -15.75
CA LYS A 130 0.43 1.91 -16.39
C LYS A 130 0.70 0.64 -15.58
N LEU A 131 1.87 0.55 -14.95
CA LEU A 131 2.21 -0.57 -14.06
C LEU A 131 1.33 -0.61 -12.82
N ALA A 132 1.00 0.56 -12.25
CA ALA A 132 0.06 0.63 -11.14
C ALA A 132 -1.37 0.26 -11.56
N GLU A 133 -1.84 0.73 -12.72
CA GLU A 133 -3.15 0.30 -13.26
C GLU A 133 -3.21 -1.23 -13.43
N VAL A 134 -2.17 -1.84 -13.98
CA VAL A 134 -2.08 -3.31 -14.15
C VAL A 134 -2.09 -4.04 -12.81
N LEU A 135 -1.41 -3.48 -11.79
CA LEU A 135 -1.43 -4.04 -10.44
C LEU A 135 -2.83 -3.98 -9.83
N GLU A 136 -3.48 -2.83 -9.91
CA GLU A 136 -4.84 -2.62 -9.40
C GLU A 136 -5.86 -3.51 -10.12
N GLU A 137 -5.74 -3.65 -11.44
CA GLU A 137 -6.54 -4.57 -12.25
C GLU A 137 -6.48 -6.01 -11.73
N LYS A 138 -5.26 -6.49 -11.40
CA LYS A 138 -5.05 -7.85 -10.89
C LYS A 138 -5.56 -8.01 -9.45
N GLN A 139 -5.52 -6.96 -8.64
CA GLN A 139 -5.97 -7.00 -7.24
C GLN A 139 -7.49 -6.95 -7.10
N ILE A 140 -8.13 -6.05 -7.83
CA ILE A 140 -9.56 -5.77 -7.71
C ILE A 140 -10.37 -6.77 -8.54
N GLY A 141 -9.83 -7.19 -9.68
CA GLY A 141 -10.52 -8.05 -10.63
C GLY A 141 -11.58 -7.30 -11.47
N SER A 142 -12.60 -8.04 -11.92
CA SER A 142 -13.57 -7.54 -12.91
C SER A 142 -14.73 -6.75 -12.32
N LEU A 143 -15.06 -6.95 -11.04
CA LEU A 143 -16.14 -6.23 -10.37
C LEU A 143 -15.58 -4.95 -9.73
N ARG A 144 -15.95 -3.79 -10.28
CA ARG A 144 -15.52 -2.47 -9.84
C ARG A 144 -16.70 -1.62 -9.37
N GLY A 145 -16.40 -0.61 -8.56
CA GLY A 145 -17.41 0.27 -8.00
C GLY A 145 -18.18 -0.38 -6.85
N ILE A 146 -19.46 -0.06 -6.72
CA ILE A 146 -20.31 -0.66 -5.69
C ILE A 146 -20.67 -2.10 -6.10
N VAL A 147 -20.32 -3.03 -5.23
CA VAL A 147 -20.65 -4.45 -5.32
C VAL A 147 -21.42 -4.89 -4.07
N ARG A 148 -22.15 -6.00 -4.15
CA ARG A 148 -22.79 -6.62 -3.00
C ARG A 148 -21.97 -7.80 -2.51
N ILE A 149 -21.86 -7.96 -1.19
CA ILE A 149 -21.27 -9.13 -0.55
C ILE A 149 -22.41 -10.08 -0.15
N THR A 150 -22.36 -11.33 -0.59
CA THR A 150 -23.32 -12.37 -0.17
C THR A 150 -22.98 -12.90 1.23
N LYS A 151 -23.90 -13.64 1.87
CA LYS A 151 -23.66 -14.29 3.17
C LYS A 151 -22.40 -15.16 3.17
N ASP A 152 -22.07 -15.78 2.05
CA ASP A 152 -20.87 -16.64 1.89
C ASP A 152 -19.60 -15.87 1.51
N PHE A 153 -19.65 -14.54 1.67
CA PHE A 153 -18.59 -13.59 1.37
C PHE A 153 -18.20 -13.50 -0.12
N GLN A 154 -19.13 -13.82 -1.02
CA GLN A 154 -18.90 -13.70 -2.46
C GLN A 154 -19.26 -12.30 -2.96
N LEU A 155 -18.44 -11.77 -3.87
CA LEU A 155 -18.72 -10.48 -4.51
C LEU A 155 -19.61 -10.70 -5.73
N VAL A 156 -20.72 -9.97 -5.77
CA VAL A 156 -21.68 -9.99 -6.88
C VAL A 156 -22.10 -8.56 -7.24
N LYS A 157 -22.77 -8.38 -8.39
CA LYS A 157 -23.36 -7.09 -8.74
C LYS A 157 -24.31 -6.61 -7.63
N ALA A 158 -24.38 -5.30 -7.42
CA ALA A 158 -25.20 -4.67 -6.40
C ALA A 158 -26.70 -4.64 -6.75
N ASP A 159 -27.24 -5.78 -7.18
CA ASP A 159 -28.63 -5.99 -7.52
C ASP A 159 -29.40 -6.55 -6.30
N ALA A 160 -30.73 -6.47 -6.34
CA ALA A 160 -31.63 -6.96 -5.29
C ALA A 160 -31.40 -6.34 -3.90
N ILE A 161 -31.03 -5.05 -3.89
CA ILE A 161 -30.93 -4.20 -2.71
C ILE A 161 -32.28 -3.58 -2.35
N ASP A 162 -32.50 -3.33 -1.06
CA ASP A 162 -33.72 -2.71 -0.53
C ASP A 162 -33.41 -1.28 -0.05
N PRO A 163 -33.71 -0.23 -0.82
CA PRO A 163 -33.39 1.15 -0.45
C PRO A 163 -34.17 1.66 0.78
N SER A 164 -35.18 0.92 1.27
CA SER A 164 -35.92 1.30 2.49
C SER A 164 -35.19 0.92 3.79
N LYS A 165 -34.13 0.12 3.71
CA LYS A 165 -33.34 -0.35 4.84
C LYS A 165 -31.94 0.25 4.82
N SER A 166 -31.30 0.33 5.99
CA SER A 166 -29.90 0.73 6.10
C SER A 166 -28.99 -0.22 5.32
N PHE A 167 -27.86 0.31 4.88
CA PHE A 167 -26.79 -0.41 4.21
C PHE A 167 -25.56 -0.46 5.10
N VAL A 168 -24.82 -1.56 5.05
CA VAL A 168 -23.42 -1.54 5.48
C VAL A 168 -22.53 -1.41 4.24
N LEU A 169 -21.54 -0.52 4.28
CA LEU A 169 -20.60 -0.30 3.19
C LEU A 169 -19.16 -0.55 3.66
N PHE A 170 -18.49 -1.52 3.04
CA PHE A 170 -17.08 -1.81 3.25
C PHE A 170 -16.19 -1.07 2.25
N ILE A 171 -15.14 -0.40 2.72
CA ILE A 171 -14.16 0.30 1.87
C ILE A 171 -12.76 -0.16 2.21
N HIS A 172 -12.11 -0.84 1.26
CA HIS A 172 -10.78 -1.42 1.44
C HIS A 172 -9.66 -0.37 1.30
N GLY A 173 -8.47 -0.76 1.80
CA GLY A 173 -7.28 0.07 1.84
C GLY A 173 -6.40 -0.02 0.61
N THR A 174 -5.22 0.60 0.71
CA THR A 174 -4.21 0.69 -0.34
C THR A 174 -3.77 -0.68 -0.83
N ASN A 175 -3.62 -0.81 -2.16
CA ASN A 175 -3.03 -1.99 -2.80
C ASN A 175 -3.73 -3.30 -2.36
N SER A 176 -5.06 -3.27 -2.25
CA SER A 176 -5.89 -4.35 -1.72
C SER A 176 -7.21 -4.47 -2.50
N SER A 177 -8.11 -5.32 -2.00
CA SER A 177 -9.47 -5.52 -2.51
C SER A 177 -10.43 -5.79 -1.35
N THR A 178 -11.74 -5.84 -1.61
CA THR A 178 -12.72 -6.22 -0.58
C THR A 178 -12.40 -7.57 0.06
N LEU A 179 -12.05 -8.58 -0.74
CA LEU A 179 -11.69 -9.90 -0.21
C LEU A 179 -10.42 -9.80 0.64
N GLY A 180 -9.36 -9.17 0.09
CA GLY A 180 -8.09 -9.06 0.79
C GLY A 180 -8.13 -8.25 2.09
N SER A 181 -9.12 -7.37 2.28
CA SER A 181 -9.26 -6.58 3.50
C SER A 181 -10.27 -7.13 4.51
N PHE A 182 -11.26 -7.92 4.06
CA PHE A 182 -12.41 -8.24 4.92
C PHE A 182 -12.83 -9.72 4.91
N GLU A 183 -12.26 -10.59 4.07
CA GLU A 183 -12.69 -12.00 3.96
C GLU A 183 -12.54 -12.78 5.27
N GLU A 184 -11.57 -12.43 6.12
CA GLU A 184 -11.39 -13.04 7.45
C GLU A 184 -12.57 -12.82 8.41
N LEU A 185 -13.49 -11.89 8.09
CA LEU A 185 -14.75 -11.77 8.84
C LEU A 185 -15.64 -13.00 8.63
N LYS A 186 -15.49 -13.73 7.52
CA LYS A 186 -16.31 -14.91 7.22
C LYS A 186 -16.19 -15.95 8.33
N GLY A 187 -17.34 -16.38 8.86
CA GLY A 187 -17.40 -17.34 9.97
C GLY A 187 -17.21 -16.73 11.36
N SER A 188 -17.01 -15.41 11.46
CA SER A 188 -17.03 -14.70 12.74
C SER A 188 -18.45 -14.37 13.20
N GLY A 189 -18.66 -14.24 14.51
CA GLY A 189 -19.94 -13.76 15.06
C GLY A 189 -20.31 -12.35 14.61
N LEU A 190 -19.32 -11.50 14.30
CA LEU A 190 -19.55 -10.18 13.70
C LEU A 190 -20.20 -10.30 12.31
N TRP A 191 -19.71 -11.22 11.47
CA TRP A 191 -20.28 -11.42 10.15
C TRP A 191 -21.69 -12.02 10.20
N GLU A 192 -21.95 -12.93 11.14
CA GLU A 192 -23.30 -13.42 11.41
C GLU A 192 -24.25 -12.28 11.78
N PHE A 193 -23.84 -11.41 12.70
CA PHE A 193 -24.61 -10.22 13.07
C PHE A 193 -24.88 -9.30 11.87
N ILE A 194 -23.85 -9.02 11.05
CA ILE A 194 -23.97 -8.18 9.86
C ILE A 194 -24.97 -8.80 8.86
N THR A 195 -24.83 -10.09 8.55
CA THR A 195 -25.71 -10.75 7.58
C THR A 195 -27.16 -10.82 8.04
N GLN A 196 -27.40 -11.02 9.34
CA GLN A 196 -28.74 -10.96 9.92
C GLN A 196 -29.33 -9.55 9.91
N THR A 197 -28.51 -8.53 10.17
CA THR A 197 -28.96 -7.13 10.28
C THR A 197 -29.28 -6.51 8.92
N TYR A 198 -28.40 -6.67 7.93
CA TYR A 198 -28.51 -5.95 6.65
C TYR A 198 -29.08 -6.81 5.52
N GLY A 199 -29.10 -8.14 5.65
CA GLY A 199 -29.55 -9.05 4.58
C GLY A 199 -28.78 -8.82 3.28
N ASN A 200 -29.47 -8.36 2.23
CA ASN A 200 -28.85 -8.06 0.93
C ASN A 200 -28.17 -6.67 0.88
N ASN A 201 -28.36 -5.79 1.87
CA ASN A 201 -27.81 -4.44 1.86
C ASN A 201 -26.36 -4.37 2.38
N ILE A 202 -25.57 -5.41 2.07
CA ILE A 202 -24.15 -5.49 2.42
C ILE A 202 -23.35 -5.13 1.17
N LEU A 203 -22.82 -3.92 1.14
CA LEU A 203 -22.10 -3.38 0.00
C LEU A 203 -20.61 -3.31 0.27
N ALA A 204 -19.82 -3.34 -0.81
CA ALA A 204 -18.41 -2.99 -0.79
C ALA A 204 -18.10 -2.03 -1.93
N PHE A 205 -17.05 -1.23 -1.77
CA PHE A 205 -16.52 -0.38 -2.82
C PHE A 205 -15.17 -0.92 -3.29
N GLN A 206 -15.14 -1.43 -4.53
CA GLN A 206 -13.95 -1.93 -5.21
C GLN A 206 -13.37 -0.80 -6.08
N HIS A 207 -12.21 -0.27 -5.68
CA HIS A 207 -11.65 0.98 -6.23
C HIS A 207 -10.13 0.95 -6.36
N GLU A 208 -9.62 1.70 -7.32
CA GLU A 208 -8.20 1.96 -7.50
C GLU A 208 -7.69 2.84 -6.35
N THR A 209 -6.57 2.47 -5.74
CA THR A 209 -6.06 3.09 -4.51
C THR A 209 -4.66 3.69 -4.64
N LEU A 210 -3.94 3.39 -5.72
CA LEU A 210 -2.67 3.97 -6.13
C LEU A 210 -2.89 5.09 -7.14
N THR A 211 -3.65 4.81 -8.21
CA THR A 211 -3.79 5.71 -9.37
C THR A 211 -4.88 6.76 -9.21
N LYS A 212 -5.77 6.61 -8.22
CA LYS A 212 -6.84 7.57 -7.92
C LYS A 212 -6.67 8.14 -6.51
N SER A 213 -6.98 9.43 -6.32
CA SER A 213 -7.00 10.06 -4.98
C SER A 213 -8.26 9.68 -4.20
N PRO A 214 -8.30 9.84 -2.86
CA PRO A 214 -9.51 9.58 -2.08
C PRO A 214 -10.72 10.44 -2.53
N LEU A 215 -10.48 11.67 -2.99
CA LEU A 215 -11.53 12.54 -3.55
C LEU A 215 -12.11 11.96 -4.84
N HIS A 216 -11.24 11.48 -5.75
CA HIS A 216 -11.66 10.80 -6.97
C HIS A 216 -12.50 9.55 -6.64
N ASN A 217 -11.98 8.68 -5.78
CA ASN A 217 -12.67 7.46 -5.34
C ASN A 217 -14.05 7.78 -4.75
N THR A 218 -14.14 8.81 -3.91
CA THR A 218 -15.43 9.20 -3.30
C THR A 218 -16.41 9.75 -4.34
N ALA A 219 -15.93 10.53 -5.31
CA ALA A 219 -16.78 11.02 -6.40
C ALA A 219 -17.37 9.89 -7.24
N GLU A 220 -16.60 8.83 -7.51
CA GLU A 220 -17.08 7.62 -8.19
C GLU A 220 -18.07 6.82 -7.34
N LEU A 221 -17.80 6.69 -6.04
CA LEU A 221 -18.68 6.01 -5.08
C LEU A 221 -20.05 6.71 -5.01
N VAL A 222 -20.07 8.03 -4.80
CA VAL A 222 -21.31 8.80 -4.63
C VAL A 222 -22.19 8.72 -5.87
N LYS A 223 -21.62 8.72 -7.08
CA LYS A 223 -22.37 8.54 -8.33
C LYS A 223 -23.16 7.23 -8.35
N GLN A 224 -22.67 6.18 -7.71
CA GLN A 224 -23.26 4.84 -7.70
C GLN A 224 -24.20 4.57 -6.52
N LEU A 225 -24.12 5.35 -5.42
CA LEU A 225 -24.96 5.13 -4.24
C LEU A 225 -26.47 5.18 -4.57
N PRO A 226 -27.31 4.37 -3.89
CA PRO A 226 -28.76 4.55 -3.95
C PRO A 226 -29.17 5.93 -3.41
N ALA A 227 -30.27 6.48 -3.94
CA ALA A 227 -30.83 7.72 -3.41
C ALA A 227 -31.40 7.49 -1.99
N ASN A 228 -31.22 8.48 -1.12
CA ASN A 228 -31.63 8.46 0.29
C ASN A 228 -31.05 7.29 1.10
N ALA A 229 -29.90 6.74 0.67
CA ALA A 229 -29.27 5.61 1.36
C ALA A 229 -28.84 6.00 2.79
N ASP A 230 -29.27 5.22 3.78
CA ASP A 230 -28.73 5.26 5.13
C ASP A 230 -27.56 4.28 5.25
N LEU A 231 -26.36 4.80 5.50
CA LEU A 231 -25.09 4.08 5.41
C LEU A 231 -24.46 3.89 6.80
N HIS A 232 -24.07 2.66 7.08
CA HIS A 232 -23.14 2.27 8.13
C HIS A 232 -21.82 1.87 7.47
N VAL A 233 -20.77 2.68 7.64
CA VAL A 233 -19.54 2.54 6.87
C VAL A 233 -18.45 1.88 7.72
N ILE A 234 -17.82 0.84 7.18
CA ILE A 234 -16.65 0.18 7.77
C ILE A 234 -15.50 0.29 6.79
N THR A 235 -14.38 0.84 7.25
CA THR A 235 -13.23 1.11 6.39
C THR A 235 -11.95 0.56 6.98
N HIS A 236 -11.01 0.21 6.09
CA HIS A 236 -9.68 -0.24 6.46
C HIS A 236 -8.59 0.60 5.80
N SER A 237 -7.56 0.97 6.56
CA SER A 237 -6.39 1.72 6.09
C SER A 237 -6.78 2.98 5.31
N ARG A 238 -6.20 3.24 4.13
CA ARG A 238 -6.53 4.37 3.25
C ARG A 238 -8.02 4.46 2.90
N GLY A 239 -8.76 3.35 2.91
CA GLY A 239 -10.21 3.35 2.72
C GLY A 239 -10.94 4.25 3.73
N GLY A 240 -10.35 4.45 4.92
CA GLY A 240 -10.85 5.41 5.90
C GLY A 240 -10.80 6.85 5.42
N LEU A 241 -9.82 7.25 4.60
CA LEU A 241 -9.79 8.60 4.01
C LEU A 241 -10.95 8.82 3.04
N VAL A 242 -11.35 7.79 2.28
CA VAL A 242 -12.57 7.81 1.45
C VAL A 242 -13.82 7.92 2.34
N GLY A 243 -13.84 7.20 3.46
CA GLY A 243 -14.90 7.34 4.48
C GLY A 243 -15.01 8.75 5.07
N GLU A 244 -13.88 9.39 5.40
CA GLU A 244 -13.84 10.77 5.91
C GLU A 244 -14.41 11.76 4.88
N VAL A 245 -13.99 11.66 3.61
CA VAL A 245 -14.56 12.47 2.52
C VAL A 245 -16.06 12.22 2.39
N LEU A 246 -16.50 10.95 2.39
CA LEU A 246 -17.91 10.60 2.27
C LEU A 246 -18.75 11.22 3.39
N CYS A 247 -18.24 11.21 4.63
CA CYS A 247 -18.89 11.84 5.79
C CYS A 247 -19.08 13.35 5.60
N ARG A 248 -18.10 14.07 5.03
CA ARG A 248 -18.23 15.52 4.74
C ARG A 248 -19.36 15.85 3.77
N PHE A 249 -19.74 14.91 2.89
CA PHE A 249 -20.83 15.09 1.93
C PHE A 249 -22.16 14.48 2.37
N SER A 250 -22.23 13.93 3.58
CA SER A 250 -23.44 13.31 4.14
C SER A 250 -24.55 14.35 4.38
N ASN A 251 -25.78 13.98 4.04
CA ASN A 251 -27.04 14.71 4.29
C ASN A 251 -27.16 16.12 3.69
N GLY A 252 -26.51 16.45 2.55
CA GLY A 252 -26.86 17.59 1.68
C GLY A 252 -26.96 19.01 2.30
N SER A 253 -26.70 19.16 3.59
CA SER A 253 -27.01 20.33 4.41
C SER A 253 -25.72 21.02 4.79
N SER A 254 -24.83 21.27 3.81
CA SER A 254 -23.52 21.92 3.93
C SER A 254 -22.60 21.33 5.03
N ILE A 255 -21.37 20.90 4.78
CA ILE A 255 -20.33 21.53 3.98
C ILE A 255 -19.40 20.38 3.57
N GLY A 256 -19.25 20.14 2.27
CA GLY A 256 -18.19 19.29 1.72
C GLY A 256 -16.83 19.91 2.06
N PHE A 257 -16.12 20.42 1.06
CA PHE A 257 -14.96 21.29 1.31
C PHE A 257 -15.36 22.76 1.09
N SER A 258 -14.92 23.62 2.00
CA SER A 258 -15.06 25.08 1.97
C SER A 258 -14.24 25.69 0.83
N GLU A 259 -14.58 26.94 0.45
CA GLU A 259 -13.81 27.68 -0.56
C GLU A 259 -12.38 27.98 -0.09
N GLN A 260 -12.14 28.10 1.21
CA GLN A 260 -10.81 28.25 1.78
C GLN A 260 -9.95 27.00 1.54
N GLU A 261 -10.50 25.81 1.79
CA GLU A 261 -9.82 24.53 1.52
C GLU A 261 -9.58 24.33 0.02
N VAL A 262 -10.56 24.67 -0.83
CA VAL A 262 -10.39 24.65 -2.29
C VAL A 262 -9.29 25.63 -2.74
N SER A 263 -9.20 26.80 -2.11
CA SER A 263 -8.16 27.79 -2.41
C SER A 263 -6.76 27.29 -2.01
N LEU A 264 -6.64 26.51 -0.94
CA LEU A 264 -5.37 25.86 -0.57
C LEU A 264 -4.96 24.84 -1.63
N LEU A 265 -5.90 24.00 -2.10
CA LEU A 265 -5.61 23.04 -3.17
C LEU A 265 -5.17 23.72 -4.48
N ASN A 266 -5.80 24.83 -4.86
CA ASN A 266 -5.41 25.59 -6.05
C ASN A 266 -3.97 26.13 -5.94
N LYS A 267 -3.54 26.58 -4.76
CA LYS A 267 -2.15 27.03 -4.52
C LYS A 267 -1.14 25.90 -4.65
N GLU A 268 -1.56 24.68 -4.35
CA GLU A 268 -0.78 23.44 -4.49
C GLU A 268 -0.96 22.76 -5.86
N TYR A 269 -1.57 23.45 -6.84
CA TYR A 269 -1.80 22.96 -8.21
C TYR A 269 -2.59 21.63 -8.28
N ARG A 270 -3.57 21.47 -7.38
CA ARG A 270 -4.39 20.24 -7.27
C ARG A 270 -5.72 20.34 -8.02
N ASP A 271 -5.66 20.69 -9.30
CA ASP A 271 -6.84 20.92 -10.14
C ASP A 271 -7.81 19.71 -10.18
N ASP A 272 -7.26 18.50 -10.23
CA ASP A 272 -8.06 17.26 -10.21
C ASP A 272 -8.82 17.08 -8.90
N ASP A 273 -8.18 17.31 -7.75
CA ASP A 273 -8.84 17.21 -6.45
C ASP A 273 -9.94 18.27 -6.32
N VAL A 274 -9.69 19.50 -6.78
CA VAL A 274 -10.70 20.56 -6.85
C VAL A 274 -11.88 20.14 -7.71
N LYS A 275 -11.62 19.59 -8.90
CA LYS A 275 -12.66 19.05 -9.78
C LYS A 275 -13.49 17.98 -9.09
N TYR A 276 -12.89 17.02 -8.40
CA TYR A 276 -13.63 15.97 -7.69
C TYR A 276 -14.46 16.50 -6.52
N ILE A 277 -13.96 17.52 -5.81
CA ILE A 277 -14.74 18.25 -4.81
C ILE A 277 -15.98 18.88 -5.47
N ARG A 278 -15.83 19.55 -6.63
CA ARG A 278 -16.97 20.15 -7.35
C ARG A 278 -17.97 19.09 -7.84
N ASP A 279 -17.49 17.95 -8.33
CA ASP A 279 -18.32 16.81 -8.72
C ASP A 279 -19.15 16.27 -7.53
N LEU A 280 -18.53 16.17 -6.35
CA LEU A 280 -19.20 15.76 -5.11
C LEU A 280 -20.23 16.79 -4.65
N GLN A 281 -19.87 18.09 -4.67
CA GLN A 281 -20.80 19.19 -4.36
C GLN A 281 -22.03 19.18 -5.27
N LYS A 282 -21.86 18.78 -6.54
CA LYS A 282 -22.97 18.63 -7.49
C LYS A 282 -23.79 17.36 -7.25
N SER A 283 -23.15 16.22 -7.02
CA SER A 283 -23.83 14.91 -7.00
C SER A 283 -24.44 14.53 -5.65
N ALA A 284 -23.78 14.85 -4.53
CA ALA A 284 -24.24 14.46 -3.20
C ALA A 284 -25.64 14.99 -2.83
N PRO A 285 -26.03 16.25 -3.15
CA PRO A 285 -27.38 16.76 -2.86
C PRO A 285 -28.50 16.01 -3.60
N HIS A 286 -28.20 15.43 -4.76
CA HIS A 286 -29.16 14.60 -5.50
C HIS A 286 -29.30 13.20 -4.91
N LYS A 287 -28.22 12.68 -4.31
CA LYS A 287 -28.22 11.36 -3.68
C LYS A 287 -28.82 11.38 -2.28
N LYS A 288 -28.68 12.49 -1.53
CA LYS A 288 -29.24 12.65 -0.15
C LYS A 288 -28.91 11.47 0.78
N PHE A 289 -27.76 10.84 0.59
CA PHE A 289 -27.32 9.75 1.46
C PHE A 289 -26.95 10.29 2.84
N ILE A 290 -27.04 9.42 3.84
CA ILE A 290 -26.78 9.71 5.24
C ILE A 290 -25.74 8.69 5.71
N VAL A 291 -24.57 9.12 6.16
CA VAL A 291 -23.63 8.25 6.89
C VAL A 291 -23.98 8.25 8.37
N SER A 292 -24.78 7.30 8.84
CA SER A 292 -25.26 7.24 10.24
C SER A 292 -24.26 6.66 11.21
N LYS A 293 -23.38 5.78 10.74
CA LYS A 293 -22.29 5.18 11.53
C LYS A 293 -21.03 5.10 10.69
N PHE A 294 -19.89 5.43 11.29
CA PHE A 294 -18.60 5.33 10.61
C PHE A 294 -17.56 4.68 11.53
N ILE A 295 -17.04 3.54 11.08
CA ILE A 295 -15.92 2.84 11.70
C ILE A 295 -14.72 2.93 10.77
N ARG A 296 -13.60 3.45 11.28
CA ARG A 296 -12.32 3.45 10.58
C ARG A 296 -11.27 2.66 11.34
N VAL A 297 -10.68 1.69 10.65
CA VAL A 297 -9.66 0.78 11.20
C VAL A 297 -8.32 1.09 10.54
N ALA A 298 -7.29 1.38 11.34
CA ALA A 298 -5.94 1.68 10.87
C ALA A 298 -5.86 2.81 9.80
N CYS A 299 -6.80 3.75 9.82
CA CYS A 299 -6.86 4.83 8.84
C CYS A 299 -5.74 5.87 9.07
N PRO A 300 -4.95 6.24 8.04
CA PRO A 300 -3.92 7.28 8.13
C PRO A 300 -4.54 8.69 8.09
N ALA A 301 -5.48 9.00 8.99
CA ALA A 301 -6.22 10.27 8.97
C ALA A 301 -5.32 11.50 9.19
N GLY A 302 -4.20 11.35 9.91
CA GLY A 302 -3.13 12.36 10.02
C GLY A 302 -1.97 12.12 9.06
N GLY A 303 -2.14 11.21 8.10
CA GLY A 303 -1.07 10.67 7.27
C GLY A 303 -0.25 9.56 7.93
N THR A 304 0.72 9.02 7.19
CA THR A 304 1.68 8.01 7.67
C THR A 304 3.11 8.38 7.30
N THR A 305 4.02 8.27 8.26
CA THR A 305 5.45 8.56 8.06
C THR A 305 6.16 7.52 7.20
N ILE A 306 5.53 6.35 6.97
CA ILE A 306 6.02 5.34 6.02
C ILE A 306 6.21 5.97 4.62
N LEU A 307 5.25 6.81 4.21
CA LEU A 307 5.27 7.50 2.92
C LEU A 307 6.00 8.86 2.95
N SER A 308 6.43 9.32 4.14
CA SER A 308 7.29 10.50 4.29
C SER A 308 8.76 10.19 3.97
N LYS A 309 9.17 8.92 4.01
CA LYS A 309 10.52 8.48 3.61
C LYS A 309 10.62 8.43 2.09
N ARG A 310 10.20 7.30 1.50
CA ARG A 310 10.20 7.04 0.06
C ARG A 310 9.14 6.02 -0.32
N VAL A 311 8.77 6.02 -1.60
CA VAL A 311 7.70 5.17 -2.14
C VAL A 311 8.12 3.69 -2.21
N ASP A 312 9.39 3.40 -2.47
CA ASP A 312 9.96 2.04 -2.46
C ASP A 312 9.89 1.38 -1.08
N HIS A 313 10.05 2.13 0.01
CA HIS A 313 9.87 1.61 1.38
C HIS A 313 8.45 1.11 1.58
N PHE A 314 7.46 1.90 1.16
CA PHE A 314 6.05 1.51 1.23
C PHE A 314 5.78 0.22 0.44
N PHE A 315 6.30 0.11 -0.79
CA PHE A 315 6.11 -1.08 -1.62
C PHE A 315 6.85 -2.30 -1.08
N ASN A 316 8.06 -2.14 -0.52
CA ASN A 316 8.77 -3.24 0.15
C ASN A 316 7.98 -3.77 1.37
N ILE A 317 7.49 -2.89 2.24
CA ILE A 317 6.65 -3.29 3.39
C ILE A 317 5.38 -4.00 2.90
N SER A 318 4.71 -3.41 1.91
CA SER A 318 3.47 -3.97 1.35
C SER A 318 3.70 -5.34 0.70
N LEU A 319 4.87 -5.55 0.07
CA LEU A 319 5.24 -6.82 -0.56
C LEU A 319 5.40 -7.92 0.50
N ASN A 320 5.97 -7.58 1.66
CA ASN A 320 6.11 -8.51 2.78
C ASN A 320 4.78 -8.89 3.41
N LEU A 321 3.86 -7.94 3.60
CA LEU A 321 2.52 -8.24 4.13
C LEU A 321 1.76 -9.26 3.28
N ILE A 322 1.94 -9.22 1.96
CA ILE A 322 1.33 -10.16 1.02
C ILE A 322 2.14 -11.47 0.92
N GLY A 323 3.47 -11.40 1.08
CA GLY A 323 4.39 -12.52 0.96
C GLY A 323 4.22 -13.63 2.01
N PHE A 324 3.57 -13.33 3.14
CA PHE A 324 3.26 -14.33 4.19
C PHE A 324 2.11 -15.27 3.82
N ILE A 325 1.39 -15.03 2.73
CA ILE A 325 0.34 -15.93 2.25
C ILE A 325 1.00 -17.14 1.56
N PRO A 326 0.82 -18.39 2.03
CA PRO A 326 1.44 -19.57 1.43
C PRO A 326 1.07 -19.73 -0.06
N GLY A 327 2.06 -19.98 -0.92
CA GLY A 327 1.87 -20.17 -2.36
C GLY A 327 1.74 -18.87 -3.18
N PHE A 328 1.91 -17.71 -2.56
CA PHE A 328 1.66 -16.41 -3.21
C PHE A 328 2.83 -15.86 -4.05
N ALA A 329 4.03 -16.46 -3.99
CA ALA A 329 5.20 -16.01 -4.77
C ALA A 329 4.98 -16.10 -6.30
N GLY A 330 4.17 -17.06 -6.76
CA GLY A 330 3.74 -17.18 -8.16
C GLY A 330 2.46 -16.39 -8.51
N ASN A 331 1.89 -15.64 -7.55
CA ASN A 331 0.64 -14.93 -7.76
C ASN A 331 0.84 -13.74 -8.75
N PRO A 332 -0.03 -13.56 -9.76
CA PRO A 332 0.07 -12.45 -10.69
C PRO A 332 0.13 -11.06 -10.04
N VAL A 333 -0.53 -10.86 -8.89
CA VAL A 333 -0.47 -9.62 -8.10
C VAL A 333 0.94 -9.39 -7.55
N TYR A 334 1.54 -10.44 -6.98
CA TYR A 334 2.89 -10.37 -6.41
C TYR A 334 3.93 -10.03 -7.50
N VAL A 335 3.83 -10.67 -8.66
CA VAL A 335 4.69 -10.38 -9.81
C VAL A 335 4.52 -8.95 -10.32
N ALA A 336 3.27 -8.48 -10.47
CA ALA A 336 3.00 -7.10 -10.89
C ALA A 336 3.51 -6.07 -9.87
N MET A 337 3.41 -6.37 -8.59
CA MET A 337 3.89 -5.52 -7.51
C MET A 337 5.41 -5.40 -7.49
N LYS A 338 6.13 -6.52 -7.69
CA LYS A 338 7.58 -6.49 -7.89
C LYS A 338 7.98 -5.66 -9.11
N LYS A 339 7.28 -5.82 -10.24
CA LYS A 339 7.52 -5.02 -11.46
C LYS A 339 7.32 -3.52 -11.20
N LEU A 340 6.26 -3.15 -10.47
CA LEU A 340 6.01 -1.77 -10.08
C LEU A 340 7.12 -1.23 -9.17
N LEU A 341 7.53 -1.98 -8.14
CA LEU A 341 8.61 -1.58 -7.22
C LEU A 341 9.92 -1.29 -7.97
N ILE A 342 10.31 -2.13 -8.94
CA ILE A 342 11.51 -1.89 -9.77
C ILE A 342 11.37 -0.57 -10.54
N ALA A 343 10.22 -0.32 -11.16
CA ALA A 343 9.98 0.92 -11.90
C ALA A 343 9.92 2.17 -10.99
N VAL A 344 9.42 2.04 -9.76
CA VAL A 344 9.44 3.11 -8.74
C VAL A 344 10.87 3.50 -8.41
N VAL A 345 11.75 2.52 -8.22
CA VAL A 345 13.17 2.74 -7.98
C VAL A 345 13.81 3.47 -9.18
N ASP A 346 13.52 3.04 -10.41
CA ASP A 346 14.05 3.68 -11.64
C ASP A 346 13.59 5.13 -11.80
N GLN A 347 12.35 5.45 -11.41
CA GLN A 347 11.82 6.82 -11.43
C GLN A 347 12.16 7.64 -10.19
N LYS A 348 13.16 7.22 -9.41
CA LYS A 348 13.64 7.92 -8.20
C LYS A 348 12.51 8.24 -7.22
N ASN A 349 11.57 7.31 -7.03
CA ASN A 349 10.48 7.43 -6.06
C ASN A 349 9.54 8.63 -6.31
N ASN A 350 9.32 9.03 -7.57
CA ASN A 350 8.38 10.10 -7.89
C ASN A 350 6.94 9.75 -7.46
N ILE A 351 6.49 10.28 -6.33
CA ILE A 351 5.16 9.98 -5.76
C ILE A 351 4.01 10.66 -6.51
N ALA A 352 4.28 11.68 -7.34
CA ALA A 352 3.24 12.44 -8.05
C ALA A 352 2.42 11.55 -9.02
N VAL A 353 2.97 10.41 -9.43
CA VAL A 353 2.28 9.41 -10.28
C VAL A 353 1.33 8.50 -9.50
N PHE A 354 1.31 8.60 -8.17
CA PHE A 354 0.45 7.82 -7.27
C PHE A 354 -0.38 8.77 -6.37
N PRO A 355 -1.37 9.50 -6.92
CA PRO A 355 -2.18 10.43 -6.15
C PRO A 355 -2.92 9.75 -4.98
N GLY A 356 -3.15 8.44 -5.06
CA GLY A 356 -3.71 7.67 -3.96
C GLY A 356 -2.74 7.44 -2.79
N LEU A 357 -1.45 7.25 -3.07
CA LEU A 357 -0.41 7.15 -2.04
C LEU A 357 -0.03 8.53 -1.49
N GLU A 358 0.10 9.52 -2.35
CA GLU A 358 0.46 10.89 -1.96
C GLU A 358 -0.53 11.45 -0.93
N ALA A 359 -1.83 11.18 -1.10
CA ALA A 359 -2.89 11.56 -0.16
C ALA A 359 -2.75 10.95 1.25
N MET A 360 -1.84 10.01 1.47
CA MET A 360 -1.55 9.44 2.79
C MET A 360 -0.31 10.09 3.44
N LYS A 361 0.38 11.03 2.77
CA LYS A 361 1.49 11.76 3.40
C LYS A 361 0.96 12.77 4.42
N PRO A 362 1.57 12.88 5.62
CA PRO A 362 1.16 13.86 6.64
C PRO A 362 1.15 15.31 6.14
N ASP A 363 2.09 15.67 5.28
CA ASP A 363 2.27 16.98 4.66
C ASP A 363 1.54 17.13 3.31
N SER A 364 0.73 16.15 2.89
CA SER A 364 -0.02 16.27 1.63
C SER A 364 -1.04 17.41 1.70
N PRO A 365 -1.31 18.10 0.56
CA PRO A 365 -2.41 19.05 0.48
C PRO A 365 -3.74 18.43 0.89
N PHE A 366 -3.96 17.15 0.56
CA PHE A 366 -5.16 16.41 0.94
C PHE A 366 -5.33 16.27 2.46
N ILE A 367 -4.31 15.78 3.18
CA ILE A 367 -4.38 15.64 4.65
C ILE A 367 -4.50 17.01 5.33
N THR A 368 -3.86 18.03 4.77
CA THR A 368 -3.94 19.41 5.26
C THR A 368 -5.37 19.94 5.23
N ILE A 369 -6.07 19.81 4.09
CA ILE A 369 -7.47 20.25 4.01
C ILE A 369 -8.42 19.33 4.78
N LEU A 370 -8.12 18.03 4.89
CA LEU A 370 -8.97 17.10 5.60
C LEU A 370 -9.04 17.42 7.09
N ASN A 371 -7.90 17.82 7.67
CA ASN A 371 -7.78 18.15 9.09
C ASN A 371 -7.86 19.66 9.38
N ASN A 372 -8.36 20.45 8.44
CA ASN A 372 -8.43 21.90 8.61
C ASN A 372 -9.47 22.30 9.68
N GLN A 373 -8.97 22.65 10.87
CA GLN A 373 -9.78 23.05 12.03
C GLN A 373 -10.43 24.44 11.88
N SER A 374 -9.99 25.25 10.91
CA SER A 374 -10.63 26.55 10.63
C SER A 374 -11.94 26.40 9.85
N SER A 375 -12.27 25.18 9.42
CA SER A 375 -13.53 24.91 8.73
C SER A 375 -14.68 24.89 9.74
N ASN A 376 -15.75 25.65 9.46
CA ASN A 376 -16.97 25.67 10.29
C ASN A 376 -17.82 24.39 10.13
N VAL A 377 -17.21 23.29 9.67
CA VAL A 377 -17.91 22.02 9.40
C VAL A 377 -17.92 21.19 10.66
N SER A 378 -19.01 21.27 11.42
CA SER A 378 -19.25 20.35 12.55
C SER A 378 -20.07 19.16 12.06
N LEU A 379 -19.53 17.94 12.20
CA LEU A 379 -20.25 16.70 11.96
C LEU A 379 -20.68 16.10 13.31
N GLU A 380 -21.95 16.22 13.66
CA GLU A 380 -22.52 15.65 14.89
C GLU A 380 -22.86 14.16 14.73
N ARG A 381 -21.89 13.32 14.34
CA ARG A 381 -22.11 11.88 14.15
C ARG A 381 -21.00 11.03 14.77
N PRO A 382 -21.35 9.89 15.40
CA PRO A 382 -20.37 9.07 16.08
C PRO A 382 -19.41 8.42 15.10
N VAL A 383 -18.12 8.73 15.25
CA VAL A 383 -17.01 8.04 14.58
C VAL A 383 -16.35 7.12 15.59
N VAL A 384 -16.16 5.85 15.22
CA VAL A 384 -15.35 4.90 15.98
C VAL A 384 -14.02 4.72 15.25
N ALA A 385 -12.94 5.15 15.90
CA ALA A 385 -11.58 4.94 15.42
C ALA A 385 -10.95 3.74 16.13
N ILE A 386 -10.52 2.74 15.36
CA ILE A 386 -9.77 1.59 15.85
C ILE A 386 -8.34 1.72 15.33
N SER A 387 -7.41 2.06 16.21
CA SER A 387 -5.97 2.06 15.92
C SER A 387 -5.35 0.72 16.33
N GLY A 388 -4.39 0.24 15.54
CA GLY A 388 -3.48 -0.80 16.03
C GLY A 388 -2.55 -0.22 17.10
N ASN A 389 -1.97 -1.08 17.95
CA ASN A 389 -0.75 -0.68 18.66
C ASN A 389 0.32 -0.40 17.59
N CYS A 390 0.69 0.86 17.45
CA CYS A 390 1.70 1.33 16.50
C CYS A 390 3.07 1.25 17.14
#